data_AF-A0A819XA73-F1
#
_entry.id   AF-A0A819XA73-F1
#
_cell.length_a   1.000
_cell.length_b   1.000
_cell.length_c   1.000
_cell.angle_alpha   90.00
_cell.angle_beta   90.00
_cell.angle_gamma   90.00
#
_symmetry.space_group_name_H-M   'P 1'
#
loop_
_entity.id
_entity.type
_entity.pdbx_description
1 polymer ?
#
loop_
_entity_poly.entity_id
_entity_poly.type
_entity_poly.pdbx_seq_one_letter_code
_entity_poly.pdbx_strand_id
1 'polypeptide(L)'
;MGNYGEAHKCFDEQLKLCQSLPSHHPQCGKCYENIANLYDIEGEKPLALIHYEKAYEIYTQSLPAYHPDTTKVEQAIESLSLHANVNTTKDNEKTYKALRESVSYLQTFEDLQQGENFIRSVKRDKIVLITSGSFGKDIVPRIHDLIQLHSIYIYCADESYHKEWSKNFPKVRSVVTKRRRLVEEVAEDQNIR
;
A
#
# COMPACT_ATOMS: atom_id res chain seq x y z
N MET A 1 -9.30 -27.56 2.40
CA MET A 1 -9.79 -26.93 3.65
C MET A 1 -8.56 -26.68 4.51
N GLY A 2 -7.95 -25.49 4.39
CA GLY A 2 -6.75 -25.13 5.14
C GLY A 2 -7.10 -24.87 6.61
N ASN A 3 -6.20 -25.24 7.52
CA ASN A 3 -6.44 -25.13 8.97
C ASN A 3 -6.16 -23.69 9.45
N TYR A 4 -6.94 -22.72 8.97
CA TYR A 4 -6.75 -21.27 9.17
C TYR A 4 -6.78 -20.85 10.66
N GLY A 5 -7.41 -21.65 11.52
CA GLY A 5 -7.45 -21.39 12.97
C GLY A 5 -6.12 -21.67 13.68
N GLU A 6 -5.28 -22.55 13.15
CA GLU A 6 -3.96 -22.85 13.71
C GLU A 6 -2.90 -21.84 13.25
N ALA A 7 -2.96 -21.42 11.98
CA ALA A 7 -2.05 -20.41 11.44
C ALA A 7 -2.18 -19.06 12.18
N HIS A 8 -3.40 -18.57 12.40
CA HIS A 8 -3.63 -17.34 13.17
C HIS A 8 -3.12 -17.43 14.62
N LYS A 9 -3.26 -18.59 15.27
CA LYS A 9 -2.71 -18.79 16.62
C LYS A 9 -1.19 -18.76 16.63
N CYS A 10 -0.53 -19.40 15.66
CA CYS A 10 0.92 -19.33 15.52
C CYS A 10 1.39 -17.89 15.26
N PHE A 11 0.61 -17.07 14.55
CA PHE A 11 0.93 -15.66 14.33
C PHE A 11 0.80 -14.82 15.59
N ASP A 12 -0.26 -14.99 16.36
CA ASP A 12 -0.44 -14.29 17.63
C ASP A 12 0.70 -14.61 18.61
N GLU A 13 1.18 -15.85 18.62
CA GLU A 13 2.34 -16.27 19.42
C GLU A 13 3.65 -15.68 18.90
N GLN A 14 3.87 -15.68 17.58
CA GLN A 14 5.05 -15.09 16.95
C GLN A 14 5.11 -13.57 17.11
N LEU A 15 3.96 -12.88 17.05
CA LEU A 15 3.85 -11.44 17.30
C LEU A 15 4.14 -11.11 18.76
N LYS A 16 3.65 -11.90 19.73
CA LYS A 16 3.99 -11.74 21.14
C LYS A 16 5.49 -11.95 21.40
N LEU A 17 6.11 -12.94 20.75
CA LEU A 17 7.54 -13.15 20.83
C LEU A 17 8.30 -11.93 20.28
N CYS A 18 7.89 -11.42 19.12
CA CYS A 18 8.51 -10.23 18.53
C CYS A 18 8.33 -8.98 19.41
N GLN A 19 7.18 -8.80 20.06
CA GLN A 19 6.94 -7.72 21.02
C GLN A 19 7.83 -7.80 22.28
N SER A 20 8.33 -9.00 22.61
CA SER A 20 9.26 -9.20 23.73
C SER A 20 10.74 -8.97 23.36
N LEU A 21 11.03 -8.79 22.07
CA LEU A 21 12.37 -8.57 21.54
C LEU A 21 12.53 -7.11 21.10
N PRO A 22 13.77 -6.60 20.96
CA PRO A 22 14.01 -5.33 20.29
C PRO A 22 13.35 -5.33 18.90
N SER A 23 12.78 -4.19 18.49
CA SER A 23 12.02 -4.04 17.22
C SER A 23 12.78 -4.51 15.98
N HIS A 24 14.12 -4.47 16.03
CA HIS A 24 15.02 -4.86 14.95
C HIS A 24 15.66 -6.23 15.21
N HIS A 25 15.05 -7.10 16.01
CA HIS A 25 15.61 -8.43 16.19
C HIS A 25 15.35 -9.29 14.93
N PRO A 26 16.33 -9.99 14.35
CA PRO A 26 16.14 -10.78 13.13
C PRO A 26 14.99 -11.80 13.23
N GLN A 27 14.73 -12.30 14.44
CA GLN A 27 13.62 -13.22 14.70
C GLN A 27 12.24 -12.59 14.48
N CYS A 28 12.10 -11.27 14.66
CA CYS A 28 10.91 -10.53 14.24
C CYS A 28 10.76 -10.53 12.72
N GLY A 29 11.86 -10.31 11.98
CA GLY A 29 11.86 -10.37 10.51
C GLY A 29 11.38 -11.73 10.01
N LYS A 30 11.84 -12.80 10.64
CA LYS A 30 11.43 -14.18 10.32
C LYS A 30 9.97 -14.48 10.59
N CYS A 31 9.38 -13.84 11.60
CA CYS A 31 7.94 -13.94 11.86
C CYS A 31 7.15 -13.33 10.69
N TYR A 32 7.53 -12.11 10.26
CA TYR A 32 6.87 -11.45 9.14
C TYR A 32 7.07 -12.18 7.81
N GLU A 33 8.25 -12.74 7.55
CA GLU A 33 8.52 -13.59 6.39
C GLU A 33 7.59 -14.81 6.33
N ASN A 34 7.39 -15.49 7.47
CA ASN A 34 6.50 -16.65 7.54
C ASN A 34 5.03 -16.28 7.33
N ILE A 35 4.59 -15.13 7.86
CA ILE A 35 3.26 -14.59 7.61
C ILE A 35 3.08 -14.30 6.12
N ALA A 36 4.09 -13.68 5.50
CA ALA A 36 4.07 -13.35 4.08
C ALA A 36 3.95 -14.58 3.19
N ASN A 37 4.74 -15.63 3.47
CA ASN A 37 4.68 -16.91 2.77
C ASN A 37 3.28 -17.54 2.83
N LEU A 38 2.60 -17.44 3.98
CA LEU A 38 1.25 -17.99 4.11
C LEU A 38 0.27 -17.24 3.19
N TYR A 39 0.28 -15.92 3.23
CA TYR A 39 -0.59 -15.12 2.37
C TYR A 39 -0.29 -15.34 0.88
N ASP A 40 0.97 -15.58 0.50
CA ASP A 40 1.32 -15.91 -0.88
C ASP A 40 0.72 -17.26 -1.31
N ILE A 41 0.81 -18.28 -0.44
CA ILE A 41 0.18 -19.60 -0.66
C ILE A 41 -1.35 -19.48 -0.74
N GLU A 42 -1.94 -18.57 0.02
CA GLU A 42 -3.39 -18.28 0.01
C GLU A 42 -3.82 -17.46 -1.21
N GLY A 43 -2.88 -16.95 -2.02
CA GLY A 43 -3.16 -16.11 -3.19
C GLY A 43 -3.41 -14.64 -2.84
N GLU A 44 -3.34 -14.27 -1.56
CA GLU A 44 -3.47 -12.92 -1.03
C GLU A 44 -2.15 -12.14 -1.20
N LYS A 45 -1.69 -12.04 -2.45
CA LYS A 45 -0.39 -11.43 -2.81
C LYS A 45 -0.17 -10.01 -2.25
N PRO A 46 -1.19 -9.13 -2.19
CA PRO A 46 -1.01 -7.81 -1.58
C PRO A 46 -0.68 -7.88 -0.08
N LEU A 47 -1.32 -8.80 0.66
CA LEU A 47 -1.03 -9.01 2.08
C LEU A 47 0.35 -9.66 2.27
N ALA A 48 0.71 -10.60 1.40
CA ALA A 48 2.04 -11.20 1.38
C ALA A 48 3.13 -10.12 1.22
N LEU A 49 2.94 -9.20 0.27
CA LEU A 49 3.90 -8.14 -0.02
C LEU A 49 4.15 -7.23 1.20
N ILE A 50 3.08 -6.80 1.89
CA ILE A 50 3.17 -5.97 3.11
C ILE A 50 4.04 -6.65 4.17
N HIS A 51 3.86 -7.96 4.35
CA HIS A 51 4.59 -8.72 5.36
C HIS A 51 6.03 -9.00 4.94
N TYR A 52 6.32 -9.27 3.67
CA TYR A 52 7.69 -9.38 3.19
C TYR A 52 8.45 -8.06 3.33
N GLU A 53 7.83 -6.93 3.03
CA GLU A 53 8.48 -5.61 3.14
C GLU A 53 8.83 -5.27 4.59
N LYS A 54 7.95 -5.64 5.53
CA LYS A 54 8.23 -5.51 6.97
C LYS A 54 9.36 -6.44 7.43
N ALA A 55 9.44 -7.65 6.88
CA ALA A 55 10.58 -8.54 7.12
C ALA A 55 11.88 -7.95 6.58
N TYR A 56 11.84 -7.34 5.38
CA TYR A 56 12.99 -6.71 4.74
C TYR A 56 13.52 -5.52 5.53
N GLU A 57 12.63 -4.64 6.02
CA GLU A 57 13.03 -3.51 6.89
C GLU A 57 13.78 -3.99 8.14
N ILE A 58 13.25 -5.04 8.80
CA ILE A 58 13.89 -5.59 10.00
C ILE A 58 15.23 -6.22 9.65
N TYR A 59 15.32 -7.01 8.58
CA TYR A 59 16.56 -7.67 8.17
C TYR A 59 17.64 -6.67 7.75
N THR A 60 17.29 -5.61 7.03
CA THR A 60 18.25 -4.55 6.64
C THR A 60 18.78 -3.75 7.83
N GLN A 61 18.01 -3.63 8.92
CA GLN A 61 18.42 -2.96 10.15
C GLN A 61 19.18 -3.86 11.11
N SER A 62 19.07 -5.19 10.96
CA SER A 62 19.52 -6.17 11.96
C SER A 62 20.63 -7.12 11.49
N LEU A 63 20.78 -7.28 10.18
CA LEU A 63 21.72 -8.20 9.58
C LEU A 63 22.73 -7.44 8.70
N PRO A 64 23.94 -8.00 8.49
CA PRO A 64 24.89 -7.45 7.53
C PRO A 64 24.28 -7.37 6.13
N ALA A 65 24.78 -6.43 5.32
CA ALA A 65 24.40 -6.34 3.91
C ALA A 65 24.60 -7.70 3.20
N TYR A 66 23.66 -8.07 2.32
CA TYR A 66 23.65 -9.34 1.58
C TYR A 66 23.50 -10.62 2.42
N HIS A 67 22.97 -10.52 3.65
CA HIS A 67 22.59 -11.70 4.40
C HIS A 67 21.58 -12.56 3.63
N PRO A 68 21.69 -13.90 3.62
CA PRO A 68 20.80 -14.78 2.86
C PRO A 68 19.30 -14.54 3.11
N ASP A 69 18.92 -14.25 4.35
CA ASP A 69 17.52 -13.96 4.70
C ASP A 69 17.02 -12.64 4.08
N THR A 70 17.87 -11.60 4.02
CA THR A 70 17.56 -10.34 3.33
C THR A 70 17.37 -10.58 1.83
N THR A 71 18.29 -11.30 1.20
CA THR A 71 18.25 -11.59 -0.24
C THR A 71 17.02 -12.43 -0.62
N LYS A 72 16.64 -13.39 0.22
CA LYS A 72 15.43 -14.20 -0.01
C LYS A 72 14.16 -13.35 0.00
N VAL A 73 14.02 -12.49 1.01
CA VAL A 73 12.86 -11.60 1.11
C VAL A 73 12.83 -10.62 -0.06
N GLU A 74 13.98 -10.08 -0.45
CA GLU A 74 14.10 -9.21 -1.63
C GLU A 74 13.64 -9.91 -2.92
N GLN A 75 14.07 -11.15 -3.15
CA GLN A 75 13.63 -11.96 -4.30
C GLN A 75 12.14 -12.28 -4.25
N ALA A 76 11.59 -12.57 -3.06
CA ALA A 76 10.17 -12.82 -2.90
C ALA A 76 9.32 -11.59 -3.22
N ILE A 77 9.74 -10.41 -2.75
CA ILE A 77 9.13 -9.12 -3.09
C ILE A 77 9.17 -8.88 -4.59
N GLU A 78 10.33 -9.09 -5.23
CA GLU A 78 10.50 -8.90 -6.67
C GLU A 78 9.60 -9.86 -7.48
N SER A 79 9.56 -11.15 -7.10
CA SER A 79 8.70 -12.15 -7.73
C SER A 79 7.22 -11.80 -7.60
N LEU A 80 6.77 -11.37 -6.43
CA LEU A 80 5.37 -10.98 -6.22
C LEU A 80 5.00 -9.70 -6.96
N SER A 81 5.93 -8.75 -7.02
CA SER A 81 5.77 -7.51 -7.78
C SER A 81 5.74 -7.76 -9.29
N LEU A 82 6.45 -8.77 -9.79
CA LEU A 82 6.41 -9.20 -11.19
C LEU A 82 5.10 -9.92 -11.55
N HIS A 83 4.52 -10.71 -10.63
CA HIS A 83 3.25 -11.39 -10.87
C HIS A 83 2.02 -10.51 -10.64
N ALA A 84 2.14 -9.41 -9.88
CA ALA A 84 1.14 -8.33 -9.87
C ALA A 84 1.17 -7.51 -11.18
N ASN A 85 2.21 -7.67 -12.00
CA ASN A 85 2.42 -6.97 -13.27
C ASN A 85 1.90 -7.74 -14.50
N VAL A 86 0.65 -8.19 -14.45
CA VAL A 86 -0.10 -8.46 -15.69
C VAL A 86 -1.25 -7.45 -15.80
N ASN A 87 -0.94 -6.15 -15.68
CA ASN A 87 -1.59 -5.05 -16.43
C ASN A 87 -1.12 -3.60 -16.14
N THR A 88 0.09 -3.38 -15.64
CA THR A 88 0.59 -2.01 -15.39
C THR A 88 1.61 -1.60 -16.42
N THR A 89 1.23 -0.65 -17.28
CA THR A 89 2.17 0.06 -18.17
C THR A 89 3.38 0.55 -17.36
N LYS A 90 4.60 0.46 -17.91
CA LYS A 90 5.91 0.83 -17.32
C LYS A 90 5.98 2.19 -16.57
N ASP A 91 5.00 3.08 -16.78
CA ASP A 91 4.84 4.35 -16.06
C ASP A 91 4.15 4.22 -14.70
N ASN A 92 3.31 3.20 -14.48
CA ASN A 92 2.62 2.96 -13.22
C ASN A 92 3.61 2.46 -12.17
N GLU A 93 4.50 1.52 -12.51
CA GLU A 93 5.56 1.02 -11.62
C GLU A 93 6.46 2.15 -11.09
N LYS A 94 6.90 3.04 -11.99
CA LYS A 94 7.75 4.19 -11.60
C LYS A 94 7.00 5.20 -10.73
N THR A 95 5.68 5.31 -10.90
CA THR A 95 4.82 6.17 -10.08
C THR A 95 4.63 5.58 -8.69
N TYR A 96 4.36 4.28 -8.60
CA TYR A 96 4.26 3.58 -7.33
C TYR A 96 5.57 3.64 -6.54
N LYS A 97 6.71 3.39 -7.18
CA LYS A 97 8.01 3.49 -6.53
C LYS A 97 8.28 4.88 -5.95
N ALA A 98 8.03 5.93 -6.73
CA ALA A 98 8.26 7.31 -6.28
C ALA A 98 7.32 7.73 -5.13
N LEU A 99 6.06 7.31 -5.18
CA LEU A 99 5.12 7.57 -4.08
C LEU A 99 5.55 6.85 -2.82
N ARG A 100 5.97 5.58 -2.93
CA ARG A 100 6.39 4.75 -1.81
C ARG A 100 7.65 5.27 -1.10
N GLU A 101 8.56 5.89 -1.85
CA GLU A 101 9.73 6.56 -1.26
C GLU A 101 9.37 7.85 -0.51
N SER A 102 8.20 8.43 -0.77
CA SER A 102 7.79 9.75 -0.26
C SER A 102 6.72 9.68 0.85
N VAL A 103 6.04 8.54 1.02
CA VAL A 103 4.94 8.37 1.97
C VAL A 103 5.18 7.19 2.89
N SER A 104 4.81 7.33 4.17
CA SER A 104 5.04 6.29 5.20
C SER A 104 4.14 5.06 5.04
N TYR A 105 2.98 5.23 4.42
CA TYR A 105 2.02 4.16 4.19
C TYR A 105 1.29 4.37 2.86
N LEU A 106 1.41 3.40 1.96
CA LEU A 106 0.77 3.40 0.64
C LEU A 106 0.02 2.08 0.45
N GLN A 107 -1.28 2.15 0.21
CA GLN A 107 -2.13 1.01 -0.09
C GLN A 107 -2.75 1.19 -1.48
N THR A 108 -2.69 0.16 -2.32
CA THR A 108 -3.23 0.17 -3.68
C THR A 108 -4.40 -0.80 -3.80
N PHE A 109 -5.39 -0.45 -4.62
CA PHE A 109 -6.56 -1.27 -4.88
C PHE A 109 -6.83 -1.27 -6.39
N GLU A 110 -6.98 -2.47 -6.96
CA GLU A 110 -7.46 -2.65 -8.34
C GLU A 110 -8.97 -2.80 -8.38
N ASP A 111 -9.56 -3.31 -7.29
CA ASP A 111 -10.99 -3.46 -7.13
C ASP A 111 -11.61 -2.26 -6.41
N LEU A 112 -12.66 -1.70 -7.01
CA LEU A 112 -13.35 -0.52 -6.49
C LEU A 112 -13.97 -0.78 -5.12
N GLN A 113 -14.55 -1.97 -4.93
CA GLN A 113 -15.31 -2.30 -3.73
C GLN A 113 -14.38 -2.58 -2.54
N GLN A 114 -13.24 -3.22 -2.78
CA GLN A 114 -12.19 -3.38 -1.77
C GLN A 114 -11.65 -2.02 -1.30
N GLY A 115 -11.34 -1.12 -2.24
CA GLY A 115 -10.88 0.23 -1.92
C GLY A 115 -11.91 1.02 -1.11
N GLU A 116 -13.18 0.97 -1.51
CA GLU A 116 -14.27 1.62 -0.78
C GLU A 116 -14.43 1.06 0.65
N ASN A 117 -14.44 -0.27 0.80
CA ASN A 117 -14.56 -0.93 2.10
C ASN A 117 -13.39 -0.57 3.02
N PHE A 118 -12.17 -0.55 2.49
CA PHE A 118 -10.99 -0.14 3.24
C PHE A 118 -11.14 1.30 3.76
N ILE A 119 -11.47 2.25 2.88
CA ILE A 119 -11.66 3.66 3.26
C ILE A 119 -12.72 3.77 4.36
N ARG A 120 -13.83 3.04 4.25
CA ARG A 120 -14.89 3.03 5.27
C ARG A 120 -14.46 2.38 6.59
N SER A 121 -13.52 1.43 6.56
CA SER A 121 -13.01 0.75 7.75
C SER A 121 -12.08 1.63 8.61
N VAL A 122 -11.42 2.61 8.00
CA VAL A 122 -10.52 3.54 8.71
C VAL A 122 -11.33 4.57 9.49
N LYS A 123 -11.19 4.56 10.82
CA LYS A 123 -12.00 5.41 11.72
C LYS A 123 -11.26 6.58 12.33
N ARG A 124 -9.93 6.52 12.45
CA ARG A 124 -9.13 7.50 13.22
C ARG A 124 -8.06 8.20 12.42
N ASP A 125 -7.74 7.70 11.23
CA ASP A 125 -6.70 8.23 10.38
C ASP A 125 -7.27 8.99 9.19
N LYS A 126 -6.47 9.94 8.71
CA LYS A 126 -6.75 10.70 7.49
C LYS A 126 -6.20 9.93 6.29
N ILE A 127 -7.02 9.77 5.26
CA ILE A 127 -6.69 9.11 4.00
C ILE A 127 -6.51 10.17 2.92
N VAL A 128 -5.40 10.07 2.20
CA VAL A 128 -5.19 10.71 0.91
C VAL A 128 -5.49 9.69 -0.17
N LEU A 129 -6.53 9.91 -0.97
CA LEU A 129 -6.90 9.01 -2.06
C LEU A 129 -6.24 9.47 -3.37
N ILE A 130 -5.53 8.57 -4.02
CA ILE A 130 -5.08 8.74 -5.40
C ILE A 130 -5.89 7.78 -6.28
N THR A 131 -6.58 8.30 -7.28
CA THR A 131 -7.42 7.49 -8.17
C THR A 131 -7.23 7.88 -9.63
N SER A 132 -7.53 6.97 -10.55
CA SER A 132 -7.55 7.28 -11.98
C SER A 132 -8.78 8.10 -12.34
N GLY A 133 -8.78 8.74 -13.51
CA GLY A 133 -9.97 9.47 -13.98
C GLY A 133 -11.22 8.57 -14.07
N SER A 134 -11.08 7.35 -14.59
CA SER A 134 -12.19 6.40 -14.73
C SER A 134 -12.70 5.91 -13.37
N PHE A 135 -11.81 5.42 -12.49
CA PHE A 135 -12.21 4.98 -11.15
C PHE A 135 -12.75 6.12 -10.30
N GLY A 136 -12.17 7.31 -10.42
CA GLY A 136 -12.58 8.50 -9.70
C GLY A 136 -14.06 8.81 -9.91
N LYS A 137 -14.56 8.71 -11.15
CA LYS A 137 -15.97 8.95 -11.47
C LYS A 137 -16.94 8.08 -10.67
N ASP A 138 -16.56 6.83 -10.42
CA ASP A 138 -17.43 5.86 -9.76
C ASP A 138 -17.28 5.92 -8.24
N ILE A 139 -16.04 6.06 -7.74
CA ILE A 139 -15.77 5.97 -6.32
C ILE A 139 -16.01 7.31 -5.60
N VAL A 140 -15.56 8.44 -6.15
CA VAL A 140 -15.61 9.75 -5.47
C VAL A 140 -17.02 10.15 -5.07
N PRO A 141 -18.07 10.02 -5.91
CA PRO A 141 -19.43 10.36 -5.51
C PRO A 141 -19.97 9.54 -4.33
N ARG A 142 -19.38 8.37 -4.04
CA ARG A 142 -19.82 7.47 -2.97
C ARG A 142 -19.13 7.74 -1.63
N ILE A 143 -17.95 8.39 -1.67
CA ILE A 143 -17.05 8.50 -0.52
C ILE A 143 -16.58 9.92 -0.23
N HIS A 144 -16.89 10.91 -1.07
CA HIS A 144 -16.36 12.27 -0.92
C HIS A 144 -16.78 12.94 0.40
N ASP A 145 -17.89 12.52 0.99
CA ASP A 145 -18.43 13.03 2.24
C ASP A 145 -17.77 12.40 3.48
N LEU A 146 -17.05 11.27 3.32
CA LEU A 146 -16.41 10.55 4.42
C LEU A 146 -15.35 11.38 5.17
N ILE A 147 -15.47 11.45 6.49
CA ILE A 147 -14.63 12.30 7.36
C ILE A 147 -13.17 11.87 7.34
N GLN A 148 -12.91 10.57 7.25
CA GLN A 148 -11.56 10.01 7.14
C GLN A 148 -10.87 10.41 5.84
N LEU A 149 -11.63 10.81 4.81
CA LEU A 149 -11.06 11.22 3.53
C LEU A 149 -10.65 12.69 3.63
N HIS A 150 -9.34 12.93 3.63
CA HIS A 150 -8.77 14.27 3.75
C HIS A 150 -8.72 14.96 2.39
N SER A 151 -8.14 14.29 1.41
CA SER A 151 -7.92 14.83 0.06
C SER A 151 -7.99 13.72 -0.99
N ILE A 152 -8.38 14.12 -2.20
CA ILE A 152 -8.48 13.26 -3.37
C ILE A 152 -7.65 13.87 -4.49
N TYR A 153 -6.77 13.06 -5.06
CA TYR A 153 -5.98 13.38 -6.25
C TYR A 153 -6.40 12.47 -7.39
N ILE A 154 -6.71 13.08 -8.54
CA ILE A 154 -7.09 12.33 -9.74
C ILE A 154 -5.91 12.33 -10.69
N TYR A 155 -5.32 11.15 -10.93
CA TYR A 155 -4.26 10.98 -11.89
C TYR A 155 -4.84 10.52 -13.24
N CYS A 156 -4.77 11.38 -14.26
CA CYS A 156 -5.36 11.09 -15.57
C CYS A 156 -4.54 11.73 -16.69
N ALA A 157 -4.46 11.08 -17.85
CA ALA A 157 -3.77 11.61 -19.03
C ALA A 157 -4.50 12.81 -19.67
N ASP A 158 -5.81 12.96 -19.42
CA ASP A 158 -6.62 14.08 -19.91
C ASP A 158 -7.27 14.84 -18.74
N GLU A 159 -6.76 16.05 -18.49
CA GLU A 159 -7.26 16.94 -17.43
C GLU A 159 -8.62 17.56 -17.77
N SER A 160 -8.94 17.75 -19.06
CA SER A 160 -10.03 18.65 -19.47
C SER A 160 -11.40 18.17 -18.97
N TYR A 161 -11.68 16.88 -19.11
CA TYR A 161 -12.95 16.28 -18.73
C TYR A 161 -13.12 16.15 -17.20
N HIS A 162 -12.06 15.75 -16.50
CA HIS A 162 -12.14 15.47 -15.06
C HIS A 162 -12.04 16.72 -14.20
N LYS A 163 -11.47 17.81 -14.73
CA LYS A 163 -11.28 19.09 -14.02
C LYS A 163 -12.57 19.87 -13.82
N GLU A 164 -13.56 19.70 -14.69
CA GLU A 164 -14.86 20.34 -14.52
C GLU A 164 -15.74 19.56 -13.54
N TRP A 165 -15.78 18.23 -13.68
CA TRP A 165 -16.47 17.33 -12.76
C TRP A 165 -15.90 17.41 -11.34
N SER A 166 -14.58 17.50 -11.18
CA SER A 166 -13.93 17.56 -9.86
C SER A 166 -14.32 18.79 -9.03
N LYS A 167 -14.74 19.90 -9.67
CA LYS A 167 -15.17 21.12 -8.97
C LYS A 167 -16.38 20.90 -8.07
N ASN A 168 -17.18 19.87 -8.36
CA ASN A 168 -18.35 19.52 -7.56
C ASN A 168 -17.97 18.83 -6.24
N PHE A 169 -16.71 18.44 -6.05
CA PHE A 169 -16.24 17.70 -4.90
C PHE A 169 -15.14 18.48 -4.17
N PRO A 170 -15.44 19.14 -3.04
CA PRO A 170 -14.51 20.08 -2.39
C PRO A 170 -13.23 19.41 -1.85
N LYS A 171 -13.24 18.09 -1.63
CA LYS A 171 -12.07 17.32 -1.21
C LYS A 171 -11.17 16.89 -2.37
N VAL A 172 -11.61 17.08 -3.62
CA VAL A 172 -10.75 16.86 -4.78
C VAL A 172 -9.82 18.05 -4.94
N ARG A 173 -8.55 17.83 -4.61
CA ARG A 173 -7.56 18.89 -4.54
C ARG A 173 -7.01 19.26 -5.90
N SER A 174 -6.77 18.25 -6.74
CA SER A 174 -6.11 18.43 -8.02
C SER A 174 -6.38 17.27 -8.97
N VAL A 175 -6.44 17.60 -10.27
CA VAL A 175 -6.39 16.64 -11.38
C VAL A 175 -5.02 16.79 -12.02
N VAL A 176 -4.25 15.72 -12.03
CA VAL A 176 -2.82 15.73 -12.36
C VAL A 176 -2.54 14.79 -13.52
N THR A 177 -1.84 15.30 -14.54
CA THR A 177 -1.30 14.51 -15.66
C THR A 177 0.13 14.04 -15.44
N LYS A 178 0.92 14.80 -14.68
CA LYS A 178 2.36 14.56 -14.49
C LYS A 178 2.65 13.88 -13.16
N ARG A 179 3.30 12.72 -13.21
CA ARG A 179 3.74 11.96 -12.03
C ARG A 179 4.49 12.80 -10.99
N ARG A 180 5.51 13.56 -11.41
CA ARG A 180 6.34 14.38 -10.51
C ARG A 180 5.48 15.32 -9.66
N ARG A 181 4.51 15.97 -10.31
CA ARG A 181 3.58 16.90 -9.66
C ARG A 181 2.67 16.18 -8.66
N LEU A 182 2.19 14.98 -9.00
CA LEU A 182 1.37 14.17 -8.08
C LEU A 182 2.14 13.83 -6.81
N VAL A 183 3.38 13.36 -6.93
CA VAL A 183 4.22 12.99 -5.78
C VAL A 183 4.49 14.21 -4.90
N GLU A 184 4.84 15.34 -5.49
CA GLU A 184 5.07 16.62 -4.78
C GLU A 184 3.81 17.07 -4.03
N GLU A 185 2.66 17.13 -4.71
CA GLU A 185 1.41 17.58 -4.08
C GLU A 185 0.90 16.63 -2.99
N VAL A 186 1.14 15.32 -3.11
CA VAL A 186 0.78 14.33 -2.09
C VAL A 186 1.72 14.42 -0.89
N ALA A 187 3.03 14.55 -1.12
CA ALA A 187 4.03 14.68 -0.05
C ALA A 187 3.86 15.98 0.75
N GLU A 188 3.51 17.09 0.08
CA GLU A 188 3.16 18.34 0.76
C GLU A 188 1.91 18.16 1.64
N ASP A 189 0.89 17.44 1.16
CA ASP A 189 -0.36 17.25 1.90
C ASP A 189 -0.18 16.41 3.17
N GLN A 190 0.68 15.39 3.12
CA GLN A 190 0.97 14.58 4.30
C GLN A 190 1.76 15.35 5.38
N ASN A 191 2.44 16.44 5.01
CA ASN A 191 3.21 17.27 5.94
C ASN A 191 2.40 18.38 6.61
N ILE A 192 1.15 18.61 6.21
CA ILE A 192 0.27 19.61 6.83
C ILE A 192 -0.40 18.96 8.06
N ARG A 193 0.26 19.13 9.22
CA ARG A 193 -0.20 18.69 10.54
C ARG A 193 -1.56 19.28 10.92
#